data_AF-A0A836WGW8-F1
#
_entry.id   AF-A0A836WGW8-F1
#
_cell.length_a   1.000
_cell.length_b   1.000
_cell.length_c   1.000
_cell.angle_alpha   90.00
_cell.angle_beta   90.00
_cell.angle_gamma   90.00
#
_symmetry.space_group_name_H-M   'P 1'
#
loop_
_entity.id
_entity.type
_entity.pdbx_description
1 polymer ?
#
loop_
_entity_poly.entity_id
_entity_poly.type
_entity_poly.pdbx_seq_one_letter_code
_entity_poly.pdbx_strand_id
1 'polypeptide(L)' 'MFNEKIKLTMKEAAKKIIGIAKRAFVAQASIDHFEGSTAERIMGSSQKTIEKTLKELETGIVCVLY' A
#
# COMPACT_ATOMS: atom_id res chain seq x y z
N MET A 1 5.26 -4.91 -17.86
CA MET A 1 4.65 -3.56 -17.83
C MET A 1 3.34 -3.64 -17.07
N PHE A 2 3.20 -2.88 -15.98
CA PHE A 2 2.00 -2.90 -15.15
C PHE A 2 0.81 -2.30 -15.93
N ASN A 3 -0.12 -3.15 -16.39
CA ASN A 3 -1.25 -2.76 -17.22
C ASN A 3 -2.19 -1.79 -16.46
N GLU A 4 -2.73 -0.79 -17.14
CA GLU A 4 -3.64 0.22 -16.58
C GLU A 4 -4.87 -0.40 -15.92
N LYS A 5 -5.38 -1.51 -16.47
CA LYS A 5 -6.47 -2.30 -15.87
C LYS A 5 -6.11 -2.84 -14.49
N ILE A 6 -4.87 -3.34 -14.31
CA ILE A 6 -4.39 -3.87 -13.03
C ILE A 6 -4.24 -2.73 -12.02
N LYS A 7 -3.73 -1.56 -12.45
CA LYS A 7 -3.64 -0.36 -11.61
C LYS A 7 -5.01 0.06 -11.08
N LEU A 8 -6.03 0.05 -11.94
CA LEU A 8 -7.41 0.36 -11.56
C LEU A 8 -7.96 -0.67 -10.57
N THR A 9 -7.76 -1.96 -10.80
CA THR A 9 -8.18 -3.01 -9.86
C THR A 9 -7.51 -2.86 -8.50
N MET A 10 -6.21 -2.60 -8.44
CA MET A 10 -5.51 -2.38 -7.17
C MET A 10 -6.00 -1.14 -6.44
N LYS A 11 -6.27 -0.06 -7.17
CA LYS A 11 -6.85 1.17 -6.62
C LYS A 11 -8.24 0.92 -6.03
N GLU A 12 -9.09 0.19 -6.73
CA GLU A 12 -10.42 -0.17 -6.24
C GLU A 12 -10.37 -1.12 -5.04
N ALA A 13 -9.43 -2.08 -5.03
CA ALA A 13 -9.20 -2.94 -3.87
C ALA A 13 -8.75 -2.12 -2.66
N ALA A 14 -7.77 -1.21 -2.83
CA ALA A 14 -7.26 -0.33 -1.77
C ALA A 14 -8.31 0.63 -1.19
N LYS A 15 -9.39 0.93 -1.93
CA LYS A 15 -10.54 1.71 -1.44
C LYS A 15 -11.50 0.89 -0.58
N LYS A 16 -11.61 -0.42 -0.84
CA LYS A 16 -12.56 -1.31 -0.15
C LYS A 16 -12.03 -1.81 1.21
N ILE A 17 -10.71 -1.73 1.41
CA ILE A 17 -10.05 -2.09 2.65
C ILE A 17 -9.70 -0.84 3.46
N ILE A 18 -9.76 -0.92 4.78
CA ILE A 18 -9.50 0.20 5.70
C ILE A 18 -8.46 -0.18 6.77
N GLY A 19 -7.96 0.83 7.48
CA GLY A 19 -7.11 0.64 8.66
C GLY A 19 -5.84 -0.16 8.40
N ILE A 20 -5.56 -1.12 9.29
CA ILE A 20 -4.36 -1.97 9.26
C ILE A 20 -4.32 -2.86 8.01
N ALA A 21 -5.48 -3.40 7.60
CA ALA A 21 -5.57 -4.28 6.44
C ALA A 21 -5.20 -3.54 5.13
N LYS A 22 -5.64 -2.27 4.99
CA LYS A 22 -5.23 -1.43 3.88
C LYS A 22 -3.71 -1.22 3.85
N ARG A 23 -3.14 -1.00 5.03
CA ARG A 23 -1.73 -0.74 5.21
C ARG A 23 -0.84 -1.93 4.84
N ALA A 24 -1.21 -3.13 5.29
CA ALA A 24 -0.54 -4.37 4.91
C ALA A 24 -0.64 -4.63 3.39
N PHE A 25 -1.83 -4.43 2.81
CA PHE A 25 -2.02 -4.58 1.36
C PHE A 25 -1.14 -3.62 0.56
N VAL A 26 -1.10 -2.34 0.95
CA VAL A 26 -0.27 -1.32 0.28
C VAL A 26 1.22 -1.65 0.40
N ALA A 27 1.68 -2.11 1.56
CA ALA A 27 3.09 -2.50 1.76
C ALA A 27 3.49 -3.65 0.84
N GLN A 28 2.72 -4.73 0.86
CA GLN A 28 3.00 -5.92 0.05
C GLN A 28 2.89 -5.62 -1.45
N ALA A 29 1.83 -4.91 -1.86
CA ALA A 29 1.66 -4.47 -3.24
C ALA A 29 2.81 -3.55 -3.69
N SER A 30 3.37 -2.75 -2.80
CA SER A 30 4.54 -1.94 -3.12
C SER A 30 5.75 -2.85 -3.38
N ILE A 31 6.09 -3.74 -2.46
CA ILE A 31 7.23 -4.66 -2.64
C ILE A 31 7.12 -5.51 -3.90
N ASP A 32 5.94 -6.09 -4.15
CA ASP A 32 5.75 -7.08 -5.22
C ASP A 32 5.67 -6.42 -6.61
N HIS A 33 5.26 -5.15 -6.67
CA HIS A 33 4.79 -4.55 -7.92
C HIS A 33 5.22 -3.10 -8.18
N PHE A 34 5.72 -2.36 -7.18
CA PHE A 34 6.06 -0.94 -7.31
C PHE A 34 7.31 -0.56 -6.53
N GLU A 35 8.33 -0.05 -7.21
CA GLU A 35 9.52 0.54 -6.55
C GLU A 35 9.18 1.87 -5.86
N GLY A 36 8.57 1.80 -4.66
CA GLY A 36 8.32 2.90 -3.72
C GLY A 36 7.34 3.99 -4.19
N SER A 37 7.73 4.76 -5.21
CA SER A 37 7.06 6.01 -5.61
C SER A 37 5.82 5.80 -6.48
N THR A 38 5.72 4.67 -7.17
CA THR A 38 4.60 4.39 -8.09
C THR A 38 3.36 3.87 -7.35
N ALA A 39 3.56 3.22 -6.22
CA ALA A 39 2.50 2.70 -5.35
C ALA A 39 1.60 3.81 -4.79
N GLU A 40 2.20 4.92 -4.33
CA GLU A 40 1.49 6.08 -3.77
C GLU A 40 0.44 6.63 -4.74
N ARG A 41 0.88 6.85 -5.98
CA ARG A 41 0.10 7.48 -7.03
C ARG A 41 -1.02 6.58 -7.54
N ILE A 42 -0.82 5.27 -7.51
CA ILE A 42 -1.81 4.27 -7.97
C ILE A 42 -2.82 3.95 -6.86
N MET A 43 -2.34 3.72 -5.64
CA MET A 43 -3.18 3.28 -4.51
C MET A 43 -3.77 4.44 -3.70
N GLY A 44 -3.44 5.69 -4.04
CA GLY A 44 -3.98 6.89 -3.37
C GLY A 44 -3.58 6.97 -1.90
N SER A 45 -2.36 6.54 -1.58
CA SER A 45 -1.79 6.57 -0.24
C SER A 45 -0.63 7.56 -0.19
N SER A 46 -0.52 8.33 0.89
CA SER A 46 0.59 9.28 1.09
C SER A 46 1.92 8.56 1.33
N GLN A 47 3.03 9.21 0.98
CA GLN A 47 4.40 8.71 1.20
C GLN A 47 4.64 8.24 2.62
N LYS A 48 4.23 9.06 3.58
CA LYS A 48 4.32 8.75 5.01
C LYS A 48 3.59 7.46 5.38
N THR A 49 2.47 7.18 4.71
CA THR A 49 1.73 5.92 4.91
C THR A 49 2.52 4.76 4.33
N ILE A 50 3.12 4.90 3.15
CA ILE A 50 3.94 3.84 2.56
C ILE A 50 5.18 3.54 3.43
N GLU A 51 5.93 4.56 3.84
CA GLU A 51 7.10 4.37 4.71
C GLU A 51 6.73 3.70 6.03
N LYS A 52 5.62 4.15 6.65
CA LYS A 52 5.11 3.55 7.88
C LYS A 52 4.72 2.10 7.67
N THR A 53 4.06 1.78 6.56
CA THR A 53 3.57 0.42 6.29
C THR A 53 4.65 -0.55 5.88
N LEU A 54 5.67 -0.08 5.17
CA LEU A 54 6.88 -0.86 4.92
C LEU A 54 7.59 -1.19 6.23
N LYS A 55 7.69 -0.23 7.15
CA LYS A 55 8.28 -0.47 8.48
C LYS A 55 7.43 -1.38 9.35
N GLU A 56 6.10 -1.27 9.30
CA GLU A 56 5.17 -2.21 9.96
C GLU A 56 5.35 -3.64 9.40
N LEU A 57 5.56 -3.78 8.08
CA LEU A 57 5.78 -5.07 7.43
C LEU A 57 7.15 -5.67 7.76
N GLU A 58 8.21 -4.85 7.75
CA GLU A 58 9.58 -5.26 8.08
C GLU A 58 9.72 -5.72 9.53
N THR A 59 9.09 -4.99 10.46
CA THR A 59 9.21 -5.27 11.91
C THR A 59 8.16 -6.26 12.41
N GLY A 60 7.08 -6.49 11.66
CA GLY A 60 5.89 -7.20 12.13
C GLY A 60 5.11 -6.45 13.22
N ILE A 61 5.51 -5.23 13.58
CA ILE A 61 4.87 -4.42 14.62
C ILE A 61 3.91 -3.44 13.96
N VAL A 62 2.63 -3.60 14.24
CA VAL A 62 1.59 -2.71 13.69
C VAL A 62 1.42 -1.49 14.59
N CYS A 63 1.47 -0.29 13.99
CA CYS A 63 1.15 0.93 14.70
C CYS A 63 -0.38 1.06 14.81
N VAL A 64 -0.90 0.76 15.99
CA VAL A 64 -2.27 1.11 16.40
C VAL A 64 -2.31 2.60 16.73
N LEU A 65 -2.90 3.39 15.84
CA LEU A 65 -3.35 4.75 16.18
C LEU A 65 -4.55 4.58 17.13
N TYR A 66 -4.37 4.96 18.39
CA TYR A 66 -5.46 5.18 19.34
C TYR A 66 -6.13 6.52 19.07
#